data_AF-A0A1B2EBM4-F1
#
_entry.id   AF-A0A1B2EBM4-F1
#
_cell.length_a   1.000
_cell.length_b   1.000
_cell.length_c   1.000
_cell.angle_alpha   90.00
_cell.angle_beta   90.00
_cell.angle_gamma   90.00
#
_symmetry.space_group_name_H-M   'P 1'
#
loop_
_entity.id
_entity.type
_entity.pdbx_description
1 polymer ?
#
loop_
_entity_poly.entity_id
_entity_poly.type
_entity_poly.pdbx_seq_one_letter_code
_entity_poly.pdbx_strand_id
1 'polypeptide(L)'
;MQKATSWVFSFRTATSRQTTDARAREALVFSLVGASRREVAMARLMEIAAVGILAAAVGGTAGLIGGWWLTTEAMHIPWEPGLLPFALPLVLGILAAGAAGVFAGTGSLPRGRGEIARRLSA
;
A
#
# COMPACT_ATOMS: atom_id res chain seq x y z
N MET A 1 29.45 -13.64 2.43
CA MET A 1 28.06 -13.33 2.05
C MET A 1 27.10 -13.08 3.23
N GLN A 2 27.35 -13.63 4.43
CA GLN A 2 26.41 -13.56 5.57
C GLN A 2 26.26 -12.18 6.26
N LYS A 3 27.25 -11.28 6.13
CA LYS A 3 27.13 -9.90 6.66
C LYS A 3 26.20 -9.02 5.81
N ALA A 4 26.17 -9.17 4.50
CA ALA A 4 25.39 -8.30 3.62
C ALA A 4 23.88 -8.43 3.86
N THR A 5 23.40 -9.64 4.14
CA THR A 5 21.99 -9.90 4.46
C THR A 5 21.56 -9.33 5.81
N SER A 6 22.45 -9.23 6.81
CA SER A 6 22.11 -8.66 8.12
C SER A 6 21.92 -7.14 8.06
N TRP A 7 22.74 -6.44 7.27
CA TRP A 7 22.60 -4.99 7.05
C TRP A 7 21.31 -4.65 6.29
N VAL A 8 20.96 -5.44 5.27
CA VAL A 8 19.72 -5.24 4.50
C VAL A 8 18.48 -5.50 5.36
N PHE A 9 18.50 -6.52 6.22
CA PHE A 9 17.38 -6.81 7.12
C PHE A 9 17.21 -5.73 8.21
N SER A 10 18.32 -5.25 8.77
CA SER A 10 18.32 -4.15 9.73
C SER A 10 17.79 -2.86 9.10
N PHE A 11 18.22 -2.54 7.88
CA PHE A 11 17.79 -1.33 7.17
C PHE A 11 16.30 -1.39 6.78
N ARG A 12 15.81 -2.56 6.33
CA ARG A 12 14.38 -2.78 5.99
C ARG A 12 13.48 -2.67 7.21
N THR A 13 13.91 -3.19 8.36
CA THR A 13 13.12 -3.13 9.59
C THR A 13 13.18 -1.74 10.25
N ALA A 14 14.28 -1.01 10.10
CA ALA A 14 14.39 0.37 10.55
C ALA A 14 13.47 1.32 9.77
N THR A 15 13.43 1.20 8.44
CA THR A 15 12.56 2.02 7.57
C THR A 15 11.08 1.72 7.78
N SER A 16 10.69 0.44 7.93
CA SER A 16 9.30 0.09 8.22
C SER A 16 8.84 0.63 9.58
N ARG A 17 9.68 0.57 10.63
CA ARG A 17 9.36 1.14 11.95
C ARG A 17 9.21 2.66 11.90
N GLN A 18 10.15 3.36 11.26
CA GLN A 18 10.07 4.83 11.12
C GLN A 18 8.79 5.29 10.43
N THR A 19 8.37 4.63 9.35
CA THR A 19 7.12 4.98 8.65
C THR A 19 5.87 4.72 9.48
N THR A 20 5.90 3.69 10.34
CA THR A 20 4.77 3.35 11.21
C THR A 20 4.65 4.35 12.36
N ASP A 21 5.78 4.75 12.95
CA ASP A 21 5.82 5.75 14.02
C ASP A 21 5.43 7.14 13.54
N ALA A 22 5.86 7.53 12.33
CA ALA A 22 5.42 8.78 11.69
C ALA A 22 3.89 8.81 11.50
N ARG A 23 3.30 7.71 10.99
CA ARG A 23 1.86 7.59 10.80
C ARG A 23 1.07 7.53 12.11
N ALA A 24 1.65 6.97 13.17
CA ALA A 24 1.06 7.02 14.50
C ALA A 24 1.02 8.45 15.06
N ARG A 25 2.06 9.26 14.81
CA ARG A 25 2.09 10.68 15.19
C ARG A 25 1.07 11.50 14.40
N GLU A 26 0.94 11.27 13.10
CA GLU A 26 -0.08 11.92 12.27
C GLU A 26 -1.51 11.61 12.73
N ALA A 27 -1.79 10.34 13.07
CA ALA A 27 -3.09 9.94 13.61
C ALA A 27 -3.40 10.62 14.97
N LEU A 28 -2.38 10.83 15.80
CA LEU A 28 -2.51 11.58 17.05
C LEU A 28 -2.80 13.07 16.79
N VAL A 29 -2.13 13.69 15.82
CA VAL A 29 -2.39 15.08 15.39
C VAL A 29 -3.83 15.23 14.89
N PHE A 30 -4.33 14.31 14.06
CA PHE A 30 -5.72 14.35 13.61
C PHE A 30 -6.73 14.14 14.74
N SER A 31 -6.40 13.31 15.73
CA SER A 31 -7.26 13.15 16.92
C SER A 31 -7.26 14.39 17.83
N LEU A 32 -6.15 15.13 17.89
CA LEU A 32 -6.02 16.39 18.62
C LEU A 32 -6.78 17.54 17.96
N VAL A 33 -6.87 17.53 16.62
CA VAL A 33 -7.70 18.46 15.83
C VAL A 33 -9.21 18.17 15.97
N GLY A 34 -9.58 17.06 16.64
CA GLY A 34 -10.98 16.69 16.90
C GLY A 34 -11.60 15.81 15.82
N ALA A 35 -10.80 15.28 14.88
CA ALA A 35 -11.30 14.37 13.86
C ALA A 35 -11.76 13.06 14.50
N SER A 36 -12.94 12.60 14.11
CA SER A 36 -13.51 11.34 14.54
C SER A 36 -12.65 10.17 14.04
N ARG A 37 -12.64 9.05 14.79
CA ARG A 37 -11.91 7.82 14.39
C ARG A 37 -12.31 7.31 13.01
N ARG A 38 -13.52 7.65 12.54
CA ARG A 38 -14.04 7.29 11.22
C ARG A 38 -13.42 8.12 10.11
N GLU A 39 -13.20 9.41 10.33
CA GLU A 39 -12.58 10.30 9.34
C GLU A 39 -11.11 9.95 9.11
N VAL A 40 -10.36 9.64 10.18
CA VAL A 40 -8.98 9.16 10.07
C VAL A 40 -8.91 7.82 9.32
N ALA A 41 -9.85 6.91 9.59
CA ALA A 41 -9.95 5.65 8.87
C ALA A 41 -10.28 5.86 7.38
N MET A 42 -11.20 6.76 7.03
CA MET A 42 -11.53 7.09 5.64
C MET A 42 -10.34 7.72 4.90
N ALA A 43 -9.66 8.69 5.49
CA ALA A 43 -8.49 9.32 4.88
C ALA A 43 -7.41 8.27 4.57
N ARG A 44 -7.19 7.33 5.50
CA ARG A 44 -6.23 6.25 5.34
C ARG A 44 -6.64 5.25 4.26
N LEU A 45 -7.92 4.89 4.21
CA LEU A 45 -8.48 4.05 3.16
C LEU A 45 -8.32 4.70 1.79
N MET A 46 -8.59 6.01 1.68
CA MET A 46 -8.44 6.76 0.43
C MET A 46 -6.98 6.84 -0.03
N GLU A 47 -6.03 7.05 0.87
CA GLU A 47 -4.60 7.02 0.54
C GLU A 47 -4.17 5.66 0.01
N ILE A 48 -4.58 4.57 0.67
CA ILE A 48 -4.24 3.21 0.24
C ILE A 48 -4.93 2.86 -1.08
N ALA A 49 -6.19 3.28 -1.25
CA ALA A 49 -6.92 3.14 -2.51
C ALA A 49 -6.21 3.85 -3.66
N ALA A 50 -5.80 5.11 -3.46
CA ALA A 50 -5.07 5.88 -4.47
C ALA A 50 -3.74 5.20 -4.86
N VAL A 51 -2.96 4.74 -3.87
CA VAL A 51 -1.71 4.02 -4.13
C VAL A 51 -1.96 2.71 -4.88
N GLY A 52 -2.99 1.95 -4.50
CA GLY A 52 -3.33 0.70 -5.15
C GLY A 52 -3.80 0.87 -6.60
N ILE A 53 -4.59 1.92 -6.88
CA ILE A 53 -5.00 2.29 -8.25
C ILE A 53 -3.77 2.65 -9.09
N LEU A 54 -2.86 3.47 -8.56
CA LEU A 54 -1.62 3.85 -9.26
C LEU A 54 -0.73 2.62 -9.52
N ALA A 55 -0.55 1.76 -8.52
CA ALA A 55 0.23 0.53 -8.67
C ALA A 55 -0.37 -0.40 -9.73
N ALA A 56 -1.70 -0.52 -9.79
CA ALA A 56 -2.40 -1.30 -10.80
C ALA A 56 -2.28 -0.71 -12.20
N ALA A 57 -2.35 0.62 -12.34
CA ALA A 57 -2.14 1.28 -13.61
C ALA A 57 -0.71 1.03 -14.13
N VAL A 58 0.30 1.23 -13.29
CA VAL A 58 1.71 1.02 -13.66
C VAL A 58 2.01 -0.45 -13.95
N GLY A 59 1.60 -1.37 -13.06
CA GLY A 59 1.81 -2.80 -13.26
C GLY A 59 1.03 -3.35 -14.46
N GLY A 60 -0.21 -2.91 -14.64
CA GLY A 60 -1.06 -3.31 -15.76
C GLY A 60 -0.52 -2.84 -17.11
N THR A 61 -0.12 -1.56 -17.21
CA THR A 61 0.51 -1.03 -18.43
C THR A 61 1.83 -1.73 -18.75
N ALA A 62 2.69 -1.93 -17.75
CA ALA A 62 3.94 -2.68 -17.94
C ALA A 62 3.68 -4.13 -18.41
N GLY A 63 2.69 -4.81 -17.81
CA GLY A 63 2.29 -6.16 -18.21
C GLY A 63 1.75 -6.23 -19.64
N LEU A 64 0.94 -5.25 -20.04
CA LEU A 64 0.40 -5.16 -21.41
C LEU A 64 1.51 -4.90 -22.43
N ILE A 65 2.44 -3.99 -22.14
CA ILE A 65 3.59 -3.71 -23.01
C ILE A 65 4.45 -4.98 -23.15
N GLY A 66 4.74 -5.65 -22.04
CA GLY A 66 5.51 -6.90 -22.06
C GLY A 66 4.82 -8.03 -22.83
N GLY A 67 3.49 -8.16 -22.68
CA GLY A 67 2.69 -9.15 -23.41
C GLY A 67 2.65 -8.87 -24.91
N TRP A 68 2.44 -7.61 -25.30
CA TRP A 68 2.48 -7.18 -26.69
C TRP A 68 3.85 -7.46 -27.33
N TRP A 69 4.93 -7.09 -26.64
CA TRP A 69 6.29 -7.32 -27.12
C TRP A 69 6.58 -8.82 -27.28
N LEU A 70 6.22 -9.63 -26.28
CA LEU A 70 6.45 -11.09 -26.33
C LEU A 70 5.69 -11.74 -27.50
N THR A 71 4.42 -11.39 -27.68
CA THR A 71 3.59 -12.00 -28.73
C THR A 71 3.95 -11.52 -30.12
N THR A 72 4.17 -10.22 -30.29
CA THR A 72 4.41 -9.61 -31.60
C THR A 72 5.85 -9.82 -32.06
N GLU A 73 6.83 -9.55 -31.19
CA GLU A 73 8.26 -9.58 -31.57
C GLU A 73 8.88 -10.96 -31.36
N ALA A 74 8.60 -11.62 -30.22
CA ALA A 74 9.24 -12.90 -29.94
C ALA A 74 8.52 -14.07 -30.62
N MET A 75 7.18 -14.02 -30.68
CA MET A 75 6.37 -15.14 -31.17
C MET A 75 5.73 -14.89 -32.54
N HIS A 76 5.73 -13.66 -33.05
CA HIS A 76 5.07 -13.27 -34.31
C HIS A 76 3.59 -13.69 -34.39
N ILE A 77 2.90 -13.72 -33.25
CA ILE A 77 1.48 -14.06 -33.13
C ILE A 77 0.68 -12.76 -33.17
N PRO A 78 -0.43 -12.70 -33.95
CA PRO A 78 -1.29 -11.52 -33.96
C PRO A 78 -1.85 -11.25 -32.55
N TRP A 79 -1.55 -10.06 -32.04
CA TRP A 79 -1.97 -9.63 -30.70
C TRP A 79 -3.39 -9.06 -30.73
N GLU A 80 -4.35 -9.89 -30.31
CA GLU A 80 -5.76 -9.50 -30.14
C GLU A 80 -6.22 -9.72 -28.70
N PRO A 81 -5.77 -8.89 -27.74
CA PRO A 81 -6.22 -9.01 -26.37
C PRO A 81 -7.70 -8.59 -26.27
N GLY A 82 -8.52 -9.44 -25.66
CA GLY A 82 -9.86 -9.04 -25.23
C GLY A 82 -9.83 -7.98 -24.13
N LEU A 83 -10.98 -7.64 -23.56
CA LEU A 83 -11.07 -6.66 -22.45
C LEU A 83 -10.40 -7.15 -21.14
N LEU A 84 -10.27 -8.47 -20.97
CA LEU A 84 -9.87 -9.08 -19.71
C LEU A 84 -8.48 -8.66 -19.22
N PRO A 85 -7.41 -8.66 -20.04
CA PRO A 85 -6.08 -8.21 -19.65
C PRO A 85 -6.00 -6.74 -19.21
N PHE A 86 -6.97 -5.90 -19.63
CA PHE A 86 -7.07 -4.51 -19.20
C PHE A 86 -7.86 -4.35 -17.90
N ALA A 87 -8.92 -5.14 -17.73
CA ALA A 87 -9.77 -5.10 -16.53
C ALA A 87 -9.12 -5.79 -15.32
N LEU A 88 -8.37 -6.87 -15.54
CA LEU A 88 -7.81 -7.70 -14.47
C LEU A 88 -6.87 -6.92 -13.54
N PRO A 89 -5.90 -6.12 -14.04
CA PRO A 89 -5.02 -5.33 -13.18
C PRO A 89 -5.79 -4.32 -12.34
N LEU A 90 -6.81 -3.67 -12.92
CA LEU A 90 -7.69 -2.72 -12.24
C LEU A 90 -8.45 -3.37 -11.08
N VAL A 91 -9.11 -4.50 -11.34
CA VAL A 91 -9.88 -5.23 -10.32
C VAL A 91 -8.95 -5.74 -9.21
N LEU A 92 -7.83 -6.36 -9.57
CA LEU A 92 -6.85 -6.84 -8.59
C LEU A 92 -6.24 -5.69 -7.79
N GLY A 93 -6.00 -4.54 -8.42
CA GLY A 93 -5.55 -3.32 -7.77
C GLY A 93 -6.49 -2.83 -6.69
N ILE A 94 -7.78 -2.73 -7.02
CA ILE A 94 -8.83 -2.31 -6.09
C ILE A 94 -8.95 -3.30 -4.93
N LEU A 95 -8.95 -4.61 -5.22
CA LEU A 95 -9.03 -5.66 -4.20
C LEU A 95 -7.81 -5.65 -3.28
N ALA A 96 -6.60 -5.52 -3.84
CA ALA A 96 -5.37 -5.45 -3.06
C ALA A 96 -5.32 -4.18 -2.20
N ALA A 97 -5.77 -3.05 -2.72
CA ALA A 97 -5.87 -1.80 -1.97
C ALA A 97 -6.87 -1.90 -0.82
N GLY A 98 -8.05 -2.49 -1.08
CA GLY A 98 -9.06 -2.74 -0.06
C GLY A 98 -8.54 -3.65 1.05
N ALA A 99 -7.91 -4.77 0.68
CA ALA A 99 -7.28 -5.68 1.65
C ALA A 99 -6.20 -4.96 2.48
N ALA A 100 -5.27 -4.26 1.83
CA ALA A 100 -4.24 -3.48 2.50
C ALA A 100 -4.83 -2.39 3.42
N GLY A 101 -5.94 -1.77 3.01
CA GLY A 101 -6.70 -0.80 3.77
C GLY A 101 -7.24 -1.37 5.08
N VAL A 102 -7.85 -2.56 5.02
CA VAL A 102 -8.37 -3.28 6.19
C VAL A 102 -7.22 -3.70 7.14
N PHE A 103 -6.13 -4.23 6.61
CA PHE A 103 -4.96 -4.61 7.41
C PHE A 103 -4.27 -3.40 8.05
N ALA A 104 -4.16 -2.28 7.33
CA ALA A 104 -3.56 -1.06 7.87
C ALA A 104 -4.47 -0.38 8.91
N GLY A 105 -5.78 -0.36 8.70
CA GLY A 105 -6.75 0.24 9.62
C GLY A 105 -6.86 -0.50 10.94
N THR A 106 -6.81 -1.83 10.93
CA THR A 106 -6.88 -2.66 12.14
C THR A 106 -5.60 -2.62 12.99
N GLY A 107 -4.44 -2.36 12.38
CA GLY A 107 -3.15 -2.26 13.07
C GLY A 107 -2.80 -0.88 13.63
N SER A 108 -3.44 0.20 13.16
CA SER A 108 -3.03 1.59 13.46
C SER A 108 -3.91 2.33 14.47
N LEU A 109 -5.07 1.78 14.84
CA LEU A 109 -5.96 2.42 15.80
C LEU A 109 -5.47 2.19 17.25
N PRO A 110 -5.29 3.26 18.06
CA PRO A 110 -4.96 3.13 19.47
C PRO A 110 -6.05 2.34 20.20
N ARG A 111 -5.68 1.20 20.79
CA ARG A 111 -6.60 0.27 21.45
C ARG A 111 -7.25 0.87 22.72
N GLY A 112 -6.71 1.96 23.28
CA GLY A 112 -7.30 2.64 24.42
C GLY A 112 -6.63 3.97 24.79
N ARG A 113 -7.30 4.77 25.63
CA ARG A 113 -6.80 6.06 26.15
C ARG A 113 -5.48 5.94 26.92
N GLY A 114 -5.23 4.81 27.58
CA GLY A 114 -3.99 4.55 28.31
C GLY A 114 -2.76 4.37 27.43
N GLU A 115 -2.93 3.92 26.18
CA GLU A 115 -1.81 3.78 25.25
C GLU A 115 -1.46 5.11 24.58
N ILE A 116 -2.44 6.00 24.42
CA ILE A 116 -2.23 7.38 23.99
C ILE A 116 -1.43 8.14 25.05
N ALA A 117 -1.82 8.03 26.33
CA ALA A 117 -1.10 8.67 27.44
C ALA A 117 0.36 8.19 27.52
N ARG A 118 0.60 6.88 27.36
CA ARG A 118 1.95 6.29 27.39
C ARG A 118 2.84 6.76 26.22
N ARG A 119 2.27 7.01 25.04
CA ARG A 119 3.00 7.53 23.87
C ARG A 119 3.27 9.02 23.92
N LEU A 120 2.52 9.78 24.73
CA LEU A 120 2.76 11.21 24.97
C LEU A 120 3.75 11.44 26.12
N SER A 121 3.92 10.47 27.02
CA SER A 121 4.84 10.54 28.16
C SER A 121 6.23 9.94 27.90
N ALA A 122 6.49 9.45 26.69
CA ALA A 122 7.74 8.81 26.27
C ALA A 122 8.45 9.68 25.24
#